data_AF-A0A356BFR7-F1
#
_entry.id   AF-A0A356BFR7-F1
#
_cell.length_a   1.000
_cell.length_b   1.000
_cell.length_c   1.000
_cell.angle_alpha   90.00
_cell.angle_beta   90.00
_cell.angle_gamma   90.00
#
_symmetry.space_group_name_H-M   'P 1'
#
loop_
_entity.id
_entity.type
_entity.pdbx_description
1 polymer ?
#
loop_
_entity_poly.entity_id
_entity_poly.type
_entity_poly.pdbx_seq_one_letter_code
_entity_poly.pdbx_strand_id
1 'polypeptide(L)'
;MKLYATFLAGALAILSYLPQASAEAVTFTDPYKMMEVLADNTFSRIAKDQSKIQADPEVLRVIVNDELVPYIDSRYAALRVIGNSADLRKTPREDILAFVDAFQNYMVATYAGVFTQYRDQKVIIEPAAGGLDDQKIITVKTRVIDPGIP
;
A
#
# COMPACT_ATOMS: atom_id res chain seq x y z
N MET A 1 -34.71 -6.87 42.50
CA MET A 1 -33.39 -6.37 42.06
C MET A 1 -32.59 -7.34 41.19
N LYS A 2 -33.06 -8.57 40.91
CA LYS A 2 -32.36 -9.56 40.06
C LYS A 2 -32.87 -9.66 38.60
N LEU A 3 -33.92 -8.90 38.24
CA LEU A 3 -34.51 -8.92 36.89
C LEU A 3 -33.85 -7.94 35.90
N TYR A 4 -33.17 -6.89 36.37
CA TYR A 4 -32.51 -5.92 35.48
C TYR A 4 -31.13 -6.41 35.00
N ALA A 5 -30.49 -7.32 35.74
CA ALA A 5 -29.19 -7.88 35.39
C ALA A 5 -29.26 -8.84 34.19
N THR A 6 -30.40 -9.53 33.99
CA THR A 6 -30.59 -10.44 32.85
C THR A 6 -30.90 -9.70 31.55
N PHE A 7 -31.48 -8.50 31.61
CA PHE A 7 -31.67 -7.66 30.41
C PHE A 7 -30.38 -6.96 29.96
N LEU A 8 -29.46 -6.64 30.89
CA LEU A 8 -28.17 -6.04 30.54
C LEU A 8 -27.21 -7.05 29.86
N ALA A 9 -27.31 -8.34 30.21
CA ALA A 9 -26.49 -9.40 29.62
C ALA A 9 -26.93 -9.80 28.19
N GLY A 10 -28.19 -9.60 27.83
CA GLY A 10 -28.69 -9.87 26.47
C GLY A 10 -28.26 -8.83 25.43
N ALA A 11 -28.10 -7.57 25.85
CA ALA A 11 -27.69 -6.48 24.95
C ALA A 11 -26.20 -6.54 24.56
N LEU A 12 -25.34 -7.16 25.37
CA LEU A 12 -23.91 -7.30 25.10
C LEU A 12 -23.58 -8.45 24.11
N ALA A 13 -24.48 -9.40 23.92
CA ALA A 13 -24.25 -10.60 23.10
C ALA A 13 -24.59 -10.43 21.61
N ILE A 14 -25.19 -9.30 21.21
CA ILE A 14 -25.65 -9.05 19.84
C ILE A 14 -24.61 -8.25 19.02
N LEU A 15 -23.59 -7.67 19.65
CA LEU A 15 -22.58 -6.84 18.97
C LEU A 15 -21.46 -7.63 18.27
N SER A 16 -21.43 -8.97 18.38
CA SER A 16 -20.34 -9.82 17.90
C SER A 16 -20.49 -10.36 16.46
N TYR A 17 -21.52 -9.94 15.72
CA TYR A 17 -21.76 -10.35 14.32
C TYR A 17 -21.61 -9.20 13.33
N LEU A 18 -20.61 -8.34 13.49
CA LEU A 18 -20.23 -7.46 12.37
C LEU A 18 -19.59 -8.35 11.29
N PRO A 19 -20.16 -8.40 10.07
CA PRO A 19 -19.51 -9.08 8.96
C PRO A 19 -18.17 -8.38 8.73
N GLN A 20 -17.08 -9.10 8.98
CA GLN A 20 -15.75 -8.66 8.64
C GLN A 20 -15.68 -8.67 7.11
N ALA A 21 -15.94 -7.51 6.50
CA ALA A 21 -15.79 -7.34 5.06
C ALA A 21 -14.32 -7.65 4.73
N SER A 22 -14.08 -8.83 4.17
CA SER A 22 -12.81 -9.12 3.54
C SER A 22 -12.81 -8.29 2.26
N ALA A 23 -11.93 -7.29 2.20
CA ALA A 23 -11.61 -6.67 0.94
C ALA A 23 -11.06 -7.77 0.03
N GLU A 24 -11.84 -8.22 -0.94
CA GLU A 24 -11.33 -9.07 -2.02
C GLU A 24 -10.20 -8.29 -2.67
N ALA A 25 -8.98 -8.83 -2.61
CA ALA A 25 -7.85 -8.24 -3.29
C ALA A 25 -8.19 -8.19 -4.78
N VAL A 26 -8.24 -6.98 -5.34
CA VAL A 26 -8.47 -6.79 -6.77
C VAL A 26 -7.32 -7.51 -7.49
N THR A 27 -7.65 -8.59 -8.18
CA THR A 27 -6.66 -9.37 -8.92
C THR A 27 -6.53 -8.79 -10.31
N PHE A 28 -5.33 -8.33 -10.63
CA PHE A 28 -4.99 -7.81 -11.95
C PHE A 28 -4.24 -8.87 -12.74
N THR A 29 -4.72 -9.18 -13.94
CA THR A 29 -4.02 -10.03 -14.90
C THR A 29 -3.13 -9.21 -15.85
N ASP A 30 -3.47 -7.95 -16.06
CA ASP A 30 -2.70 -6.99 -16.86
C ASP A 30 -1.94 -6.01 -15.95
N PRO A 31 -0.59 -6.05 -15.92
CA PRO A 31 0.22 -5.17 -15.08
C PRO A 31 0.19 -3.70 -15.52
N TYR A 32 -0.10 -3.40 -16.79
CA TYR A 32 -0.28 -2.03 -17.27
C TYR A 32 -1.57 -1.47 -16.70
N LYS A 33 -2.66 -2.26 -16.75
CA LYS A 33 -3.93 -1.84 -16.17
C LYS A 33 -3.87 -1.70 -14.65
N MET A 34 -3.16 -2.61 -13.98
CA MET A 34 -2.87 -2.51 -12.55
C MET A 34 -2.22 -1.16 -12.22
N MET A 35 -1.18 -0.77 -12.97
CA MET A 35 -0.50 0.49 -12.73
C MET A 35 -1.37 1.72 -13.01
N GLU A 36 -2.23 1.69 -14.03
CA GLU A 36 -3.19 2.78 -14.26
C GLU A 36 -4.09 2.98 -13.05
N VAL A 37 -4.73 1.91 -12.56
CA VAL A 37 -5.67 1.98 -11.44
C VAL A 37 -4.97 2.39 -10.15
N LEU A 38 -3.80 1.82 -9.88
CA LEU A 38 -3.01 2.13 -8.69
C LEU A 38 -2.58 3.60 -8.66
N ALA A 39 -2.09 4.12 -9.80
CA ALA A 39 -1.72 5.53 -9.90
C ALA A 39 -2.95 6.43 -9.74
N ASP A 40 -4.04 6.15 -10.45
CA ASP A 40 -5.26 6.96 -10.39
C ASP A 40 -5.85 7.01 -8.98
N ASN A 41 -5.99 5.86 -8.32
CA ASN A 41 -6.50 5.80 -6.94
C ASN A 41 -5.62 6.59 -5.97
N THR A 42 -4.30 6.41 -6.05
CA THR A 42 -3.36 7.08 -5.13
C THR A 42 -3.42 8.59 -5.28
N PHE A 43 -3.27 9.10 -6.51
CA PHE A 43 -3.25 10.54 -6.75
C PHE A 43 -4.65 11.17 -6.56
N SER A 44 -5.72 10.48 -6.93
CA SER A 44 -7.09 10.95 -6.66
C SER A 44 -7.38 11.05 -5.16
N ARG A 45 -6.93 10.08 -4.37
CA ARG A 45 -7.09 10.12 -2.91
C ARG A 45 -6.28 11.25 -2.29
N ILE A 46 -5.04 11.45 -2.72
CA ILE A 46 -4.20 12.58 -2.27
C ILE A 46 -4.86 13.92 -2.61
N ALA A 47 -5.36 14.08 -3.84
CA ALA A 47 -6.04 15.31 -4.27
C ALA A 47 -7.33 15.57 -3.47
N LYS A 48 -8.11 14.53 -3.20
CA LYS A 48 -9.36 14.61 -2.43
C LYS A 48 -9.13 14.91 -0.96
N ASP A 49 -8.11 14.31 -0.34
CA ASP A 49 -7.87 14.38 1.10
C ASP A 49 -6.92 15.52 1.51
N GLN A 50 -6.67 16.52 0.64
CA GLN A 50 -5.76 17.65 0.91
C GLN A 50 -6.01 18.35 2.25
N SER A 51 -7.28 18.61 2.63
CA SER A 51 -7.58 19.23 3.93
C SER A 51 -7.20 18.35 5.11
N LYS A 52 -7.29 17.02 4.98
CA LYS A 52 -6.86 16.08 6.02
C LYS A 52 -5.34 16.03 6.09
N ILE A 53 -4.67 15.99 4.95
CA ILE A 53 -3.21 15.98 4.83
C ILE A 53 -2.60 17.26 5.44
N GLN A 54 -3.23 18.42 5.23
CA GLN A 54 -2.81 19.68 5.84
C GLN A 54 -2.97 19.69 7.36
N ALA A 55 -4.01 19.04 7.89
CA ALA A 55 -4.24 18.92 9.33
C ALA A 55 -3.30 17.88 9.97
N ASP A 56 -3.03 16.78 9.26
CA ASP A 56 -2.16 15.69 9.69
C ASP A 56 -1.45 15.05 8.48
N PRO A 57 -0.15 15.32 8.29
CA PRO A 57 0.65 14.72 7.22
C PRO A 57 0.76 13.19 7.29
N GLU A 58 0.53 12.56 8.46
CA GLU A 58 0.58 11.10 8.60
C GLU A 58 -0.51 10.39 7.78
N VAL A 59 -1.56 11.11 7.36
CA VAL A 59 -2.54 10.62 6.39
C VAL A 59 -1.88 10.12 5.10
N LEU A 60 -0.75 10.71 4.67
CA LEU A 60 -0.01 10.24 3.50
C LEU A 60 0.57 8.84 3.70
N ARG A 61 1.00 8.49 4.92
CA ARG A 61 1.45 7.11 5.21
C ARG A 61 0.29 6.12 5.14
N VAL A 62 -0.90 6.53 5.59
CA VAL A 62 -2.12 5.70 5.47
C VAL A 62 -2.43 5.47 4.00
N ILE A 63 -2.40 6.52 3.16
CA ILE A 63 -2.62 6.39 1.72
C ILE A 63 -1.59 5.43 1.10
N VAL A 64 -0.30 5.56 1.43
CA VAL A 64 0.74 4.64 0.92
C VAL A 64 0.47 3.19 1.35
N ASN A 65 0.12 2.97 2.62
CA ASN A 65 -0.19 1.64 3.13
C ASN A 65 -1.43 1.02 2.46
N ASP A 66 -2.45 1.81 2.18
CA ASP A 66 -3.69 1.31 1.62
C ASP A 66 -3.60 1.11 0.10
N GLU A 67 -2.99 2.06 -0.61
CA GLU A 67 -3.04 2.11 -2.08
C GLU A 67 -1.83 1.45 -2.75
N LEU A 68 -0.66 1.41 -2.09
CA LEU A 68 0.59 0.93 -2.70
C LEU A 68 1.05 -0.40 -2.13
N VAL A 69 1.13 -0.52 -0.79
CA VAL A 69 1.70 -1.71 -0.12
C VAL A 69 1.03 -3.03 -0.52
N PRO A 70 -0.29 -3.14 -0.77
CA PRO A 70 -0.91 -4.41 -1.17
C PRO A 70 -0.37 -4.98 -2.49
N TYR A 71 0.23 -4.13 -3.33
CA TYR A 71 0.76 -4.49 -4.64
C TYR A 71 2.29 -4.65 -4.65
N ILE A 72 2.94 -4.55 -3.48
CA ILE A 72 4.40 -4.63 -3.34
C ILE A 72 4.76 -5.90 -2.56
N ASP A 73 5.66 -6.72 -3.12
CA ASP A 73 6.30 -7.79 -2.36
C ASP A 73 7.43 -7.21 -1.49
N SER A 74 7.05 -6.63 -0.35
CA SER A 74 7.98 -6.01 0.61
C SER A 74 9.02 -6.99 1.11
N ARG A 75 8.66 -8.27 1.28
CA ARG A 75 9.59 -9.31 1.73
C ARG A 75 10.64 -9.59 0.67
N TYR A 76 10.21 -9.81 -0.58
CA TYR A 76 11.14 -9.98 -1.69
C TYR A 76 12.08 -8.77 -1.81
N ALA A 77 11.53 -7.55 -1.80
CA ALA A 77 12.33 -6.32 -1.89
C ALA A 77 13.33 -6.20 -0.72
N ALA A 78 12.90 -6.42 0.52
CA ALA A 78 13.76 -6.38 1.70
C ALA A 78 14.91 -7.40 1.61
N LEU A 79 14.60 -8.65 1.22
CA LEU A 79 15.62 -9.70 1.08
C LEU A 79 16.61 -9.38 -0.06
N ARG A 80 16.15 -8.73 -1.14
CA ARG A 80 17.02 -8.24 -2.21
C ARG A 80 17.98 -7.14 -1.73
N VAL A 81 17.53 -6.28 -0.83
CA VAL A 81 18.38 -5.23 -0.21
C VAL A 81 19.42 -5.84 0.73
N ILE A 82 19.04 -6.83 1.54
CA ILE A 82 20.02 -7.56 2.38
C ILE A 82 21.11 -8.17 1.48
N GLY A 83 20.70 -8.83 0.40
CA GLY A 83 21.61 -9.43 -0.57
C GLY A 83 22.60 -10.37 0.11
N ASN A 84 23.90 -10.15 -0.13
CA ASN A 84 24.98 -10.95 0.46
C ASN A 84 25.49 -10.41 1.80
N SER A 85 24.86 -9.36 2.35
CA SER A 85 25.29 -8.75 3.61
C SER A 85 24.98 -9.63 4.83
N ALA A 86 24.08 -10.61 4.68
CA ALA A 86 23.78 -11.61 5.69
C ALA A 86 23.52 -12.99 5.07
N ASP A 87 23.91 -14.05 5.78
CA ASP A 87 23.57 -15.43 5.41
C ASP A 87 22.17 -15.76 5.94
N LEU A 88 21.15 -15.59 5.10
CA LEU A 88 19.74 -15.83 5.43
C LEU A 88 19.44 -17.25 5.93
N ARG A 89 20.34 -18.22 5.72
CA ARG A 89 20.18 -19.59 6.23
C ARG A 89 20.60 -19.72 7.70
N LYS A 90 21.45 -18.81 8.17
CA LYS A 90 21.98 -18.78 9.54
C LYS A 90 21.34 -17.69 10.39
N THR A 91 20.79 -16.66 9.75
CA THR A 91 20.08 -15.59 10.46
C THR A 91 18.78 -16.13 11.07
N PRO A 92 18.48 -15.84 12.36
CA PRO A 92 17.20 -16.17 12.96
C PRO A 92 16.04 -15.60 12.15
N ARG A 93 14.95 -16.38 12.05
CA ARG A 93 13.80 -16.00 11.24
C ARG A 93 13.12 -14.74 11.79
N GLU A 94 13.07 -14.57 13.11
CA GLU A 94 12.53 -13.37 13.75
C GLU A 94 13.26 -12.10 13.33
N ASP A 95 14.60 -12.14 13.22
CA ASP A 95 15.41 -10.98 12.83
C ASP A 95 15.15 -10.59 11.37
N ILE A 96 15.01 -11.59 10.49
CA ILE A 96 14.64 -11.36 9.09
C ILE A 96 13.27 -10.69 9.00
N LEU A 97 12.28 -11.19 9.76
CA LEU A 97 10.93 -10.63 9.75
C LEU A 97 10.88 -9.22 10.35
N ALA A 98 11.62 -8.98 11.43
CA ALA A 98 11.76 -7.66 12.04
C ALA A 98 12.41 -6.67 11.05
N PHE A 99 13.42 -7.12 10.30
CA PHE A 99 14.01 -6.30 9.24
C PHE A 99 13.00 -6.01 8.11
N VAL A 100 12.23 -7.01 7.66
CA VAL A 100 11.21 -6.81 6.61
C VAL A 100 10.18 -5.77 7.05
N ASP A 101 9.70 -5.85 8.29
CA ASP A 101 8.74 -4.89 8.85
C ASP A 101 9.35 -3.47 8.93
N ALA A 102 10.55 -3.34 9.50
CA ALA A 102 11.25 -2.07 9.58
C ALA A 102 11.53 -1.47 8.19
N PHE A 103 11.92 -2.31 7.22
CA PHE A 103 12.14 -1.92 5.84
C PHE A 103 10.86 -1.39 5.19
N GLN A 104 9.74 -2.12 5.31
CA GLN A 104 8.46 -1.67 4.78
C GLN A 104 8.04 -0.35 5.40
N ASN A 105 8.12 -0.22 6.73
CA ASN A 105 7.77 1.01 7.46
C ASN A 105 8.64 2.20 7.03
N TYR A 106 9.93 1.97 6.80
CA TYR A 106 10.84 2.98 6.28
C TYR A 106 10.48 3.41 4.84
N MET A 107 10.16 2.46 3.96
CA MET A 107 9.72 2.77 2.60
C MET A 107 8.41 3.55 2.60
N VAL A 108 7.42 3.13 3.39
CA VAL A 108 6.16 3.85 3.55
C VAL A 108 6.40 5.30 3.95
N ALA A 109 7.24 5.54 4.96
CA ALA A 109 7.57 6.89 5.41
C ALA A 109 8.28 7.71 4.33
N THR A 110 9.24 7.09 3.64
CA THR A 110 10.05 7.75 2.60
C THR A 110 9.17 8.20 1.43
N TYR A 111 8.29 7.34 0.93
CA TYR A 111 7.39 7.67 -0.18
C TYR A 111 6.24 8.60 0.23
N ALA A 112 5.71 8.47 1.45
CA ALA A 112 4.77 9.45 2.00
C ALA A 112 5.38 10.85 2.02
N GLY A 113 6.66 10.96 2.38
CA GLY A 113 7.42 12.21 2.33
C GLY A 113 7.46 12.83 0.93
N VAL A 114 7.58 12.03 -0.13
CA VAL A 114 7.55 12.51 -1.52
C VAL A 114 6.18 13.11 -1.87
N PHE A 115 5.09 12.50 -1.41
CA PHE A 115 3.73 12.98 -1.70
C PHE A 115 3.39 14.33 -1.04
N THR A 116 4.17 14.79 -0.06
CA THR A 116 4.04 16.16 0.47
C THR A 116 4.29 17.23 -0.60
N GLN A 117 4.97 16.88 -1.70
CA GLN A 117 5.29 17.76 -2.82
C GLN A 117 4.23 17.69 -3.94
N TYR A 118 3.11 17.01 -3.70
CA TYR A 118 2.04 16.91 -4.68
C TYR A 118 1.46 18.29 -5.01
N ARG A 119 1.33 18.57 -6.30
CA ARG A 119 0.85 19.81 -6.90
C ARG A 119 0.05 19.56 -8.18
N ASP A 120 -0.75 18.50 -8.21
CA ASP A 120 -1.48 18.05 -9.41
C ASP A 120 -0.63 17.43 -10.51
N GLN A 121 0.44 16.73 -10.12
CA GLN A 121 1.18 15.88 -11.05
C GLN A 121 0.30 14.76 -11.61
N LYS A 122 0.57 14.39 -12.87
CA LYS A 122 -0.12 13.30 -13.56
C LYS A 122 0.83 12.17 -13.89
N VAL A 123 0.38 10.93 -13.75
CA VAL A 123 1.15 9.75 -14.16
C VAL A 123 0.69 9.29 -15.54
N ILE A 124 1.64 9.13 -16.45
CA ILE A 124 1.44 8.52 -17.75
C ILE A 124 2.07 7.13 -17.71
N ILE A 125 1.27 6.10 -17.96
CA ILE A 125 1.75 4.75 -18.18
C ILE A 125 2.11 4.62 -19.66
N GLU A 126 3.34 4.22 -19.96
CA GLU A 126 3.74 4.02 -21.35
C GLU A 126 3.11 2.73 -21.90
N PRO A 127 2.80 2.69 -23.21
CA PRO A 127 2.25 1.49 -23.84
C PRO A 127 3.15 0.27 -23.65
N ALA A 128 2.52 -0.91 -23.69
CA ALA A 128 3.25 -2.16 -23.60
C ALA A 128 4.31 -2.27 -24.72
N ALA A 129 5.53 -2.64 -24.33
CA ALA A 129 6.64 -2.80 -25.26
C ALA A 129 6.63 -4.17 -25.99
N GLY A 130 5.65 -5.03 -25.69
CA GLY A 130 5.50 -6.38 -26.24
C GLY A 130 4.28 -7.11 -25.66
N GLY A 131 4.12 -8.39 -25.99
CA GLY A 131 3.07 -9.24 -25.40
C GLY A 131 3.33 -9.59 -23.94
N LEU A 132 2.25 -9.86 -23.19
CA LEU A 132 2.32 -10.29 -21.78
C LEU A 132 2.64 -11.79 -21.63
N ASP A 133 2.53 -12.56 -22.72
CA ASP A 133 2.66 -14.01 -22.70
C ASP A 133 4.11 -14.44 -22.39
N ASP A 134 4.25 -15.49 -21.57
CA ASP A 134 5.51 -16.15 -21.18
C ASP A 134 6.54 -15.33 -20.36
N GLN A 135 6.22 -14.10 -19.94
CA GLN A 135 7.12 -13.27 -19.15
C GLN A 135 6.88 -13.38 -17.64
N LYS A 136 7.93 -13.71 -16.88
CA LYS A 136 7.90 -13.71 -15.40
C LYS A 136 8.13 -12.34 -14.78
N ILE A 137 8.74 -11.41 -15.52
CA ILE A 137 9.05 -10.05 -15.08
C ILE A 137 8.68 -9.13 -16.24
N ILE A 138 7.77 -8.19 -15.99
CA ILE A 138 7.32 -7.21 -16.96
C ILE A 138 7.69 -5.82 -16.45
N THR A 139 8.36 -5.02 -17.27
CA THR A 139 8.69 -3.63 -16.94
C THR A 139 7.63 -2.70 -17.49
N VAL A 140 6.92 -2.02 -16.59
CA VAL A 140 5.97 -0.96 -16.92
C VAL A 140 6.69 0.38 -16.77
N LYS A 141 6.88 1.09 -17.87
CA LYS A 141 7.49 2.43 -17.85
C LYS A 141 6.43 3.47 -17.51
N THR A 142 6.80 4.43 -16.67
CA THR A 142 5.91 5.51 -16.24
C THR A 142 6.61 6.85 -16.33
N ARG A 143 5.84 7.91 -16.56
CA ARG A 143 6.31 9.30 -16.50
C ARG A 143 5.41 10.11 -15.59
N VAL A 144 6.01 10.85 -14.67
CA VAL A 144 5.31 11.84 -13.84
C VAL A 144 5.45 13.20 -14.52
N ILE A 145 4.32 13.81 -14.87
CA ILE A 145 4.27 15.13 -15.49
C ILE A 145 3.97 16.14 -14.40
N ASP A 146 4.92 17.06 -14.16
CA ASP A 146 4.74 18.16 -13.23
C ASP A 146 4.14 19.36 -13.94
N PRO A 147 3.01 19.93 -13.48
CA PRO A 147 2.40 21.09 -14.12
C PRO A 147 3.30 22.34 -14.14
N GLY A 148 4.38 22.38 -13.34
CA GLY A 148 5.34 23.49 -13.27
C GLY A 148 6.66 23.29 -14.01
N ILE A 149 6.90 22.14 -14.66
CA ILE A 149 8.14 21.84 -15.38
C ILE A 149 7.78 21.40 -16.82
N PRO A 150 8.22 22.12 -17.86
CA PRO A 150 7.90 21.80 -19.26
C PRO A 150 8.51 20.47 -19.74
#